data_AF-A0AAE1TXZ9-F1
#
_entry.id   AF-A0AAE1TXZ9-F1
#
_cell.length_a   1.000
_cell.length_b   1.000
_cell.length_c   1.000
_cell.angle_alpha   90.00
_cell.angle_beta   90.00
_cell.angle_gamma   90.00
#
_symmetry.space_group_name_H-M   'P 1'
#
loop_
_entity.id
_entity.type
_entity.pdbx_description
1 polymer ?
#
loop_
_entity_poly.entity_id
_entity_poly.type
_entity_poly.pdbx_seq_one_letter_code
_entity_poly.pdbx_strand_id
1 'polypeptide(L)'
;MVEAAEADMGRVVDLQQVKDETCRDEEYQLLHECVASNGWADRKDLEPGTLQPYFRMRRHLSCQGDLVIYTCDERAPCLVFPASLRRTVLNNLHAGHQSRDSMLRRARQSVYWPGIDAEVEQKRRQC
;
A
#
# COMPACT_ATOMS: atom_id res chain seq x y z
N MET A 1 0.00 21.89 -22.54
CA MET A 1 0.97 20.85 -22.15
C MET A 1 0.29 19.93 -21.15
N VAL A 2 -0.52 18.99 -21.63
CA VAL A 2 -1.42 18.13 -20.82
C VAL A 2 -1.46 16.72 -21.42
N GLU A 3 -0.36 15.97 -21.40
CA GLU A 3 -0.32 14.66 -22.10
C GLU A 3 0.32 13.51 -21.29
N ALA A 4 0.49 13.64 -19.96
CA ALA A 4 1.10 12.56 -19.17
C ALA A 4 0.17 11.93 -18.10
N ALA A 5 -1.03 12.48 -17.85
CA ALA A 5 -1.88 12.04 -16.75
C ALA A 5 -2.93 10.98 -17.15
N GLU A 6 -3.27 10.86 -18.44
CA GLU A 6 -4.37 9.98 -18.88
C GLU A 6 -3.92 8.54 -19.20
N ALA A 7 -2.62 8.31 -19.41
CA ALA A 7 -2.12 7.01 -19.89
C ALA A 7 -2.15 5.86 -18.85
N ASP A 8 -2.44 6.15 -17.58
CA ASP A 8 -2.42 5.15 -16.48
C ASP A 8 -3.80 4.90 -15.84
N MET A 9 -4.86 5.51 -16.38
CA MET A 9 -6.22 5.32 -15.84
C MET A 9 -6.80 3.99 -16.33
N GLY A 10 -7.06 3.05 -15.41
CA GLY A 10 -7.68 1.76 -15.71
C GLY A 10 -6.71 0.61 -15.95
N ARG A 11 -5.41 0.78 -15.66
CA ARG A 11 -4.45 -0.33 -15.70
C ARG A 11 -4.74 -1.29 -14.54
N VAL A 12 -5.20 -2.49 -14.86
CA VAL A 12 -5.39 -3.55 -13.88
C VAL A 12 -4.04 -3.94 -13.32
N VAL A 13 -3.88 -3.88 -11.99
CA VAL A 13 -2.73 -4.42 -11.29
C VAL A 13 -3.09 -5.83 -10.85
N ASP A 14 -2.47 -6.84 -11.46
CA ASP A 14 -2.66 -8.23 -11.08
C ASP A 14 -1.65 -8.69 -10.01
N LEU A 15 -1.89 -9.88 -9.46
CA LEU A 15 -1.08 -10.42 -8.37
C LEU A 15 0.37 -10.74 -8.78
N GLN A 16 0.59 -11.13 -10.05
CA GLN A 16 1.93 -11.42 -10.54
C GLN A 16 2.74 -10.13 -10.61
N GLN A 17 2.14 -9.05 -11.11
CA GLN A 17 2.76 -7.74 -11.12
C GLN A 17 3.08 -7.26 -9.69
N VAL A 18 2.20 -7.50 -8.72
CA VAL A 18 2.50 -7.18 -7.31
C VAL A 18 3.76 -7.92 -6.86
N LYS A 19 3.85 -9.24 -7.06
CA LYS A 19 5.02 -10.03 -6.66
C LYS A 19 6.32 -9.59 -7.36
N ASP A 20 6.22 -9.27 -8.63
CA ASP A 20 7.35 -8.80 -9.43
C ASP A 20 7.85 -7.43 -8.95
N GLU A 21 6.95 -6.55 -8.52
CA GLU A 21 7.33 -5.24 -8.00
C GLU A 21 7.84 -5.33 -6.55
N THR A 22 7.28 -6.24 -5.73
CA THR A 22 7.79 -6.44 -4.36
C THR A 22 9.20 -7.01 -4.33
N CYS A 23 9.60 -7.81 -5.33
CA CYS A 23 10.97 -8.31 -5.41
C CYS A 23 12.00 -7.27 -5.88
N ARG A 24 11.54 -6.10 -6.37
CA ARG A 24 12.37 -4.98 -6.81
C ARG A 24 12.35 -3.79 -5.85
N ASP A 25 11.49 -3.84 -4.84
CA ASP A 25 11.31 -2.79 -3.84
C ASP A 25 12.08 -3.14 -2.55
N GLU A 26 13.23 -2.50 -2.36
CA GLU A 26 14.10 -2.72 -1.19
C GLU A 26 13.37 -2.44 0.14
N GLU A 27 12.49 -1.43 0.19
CA GLU A 27 11.71 -1.13 1.40
C GLU A 27 10.72 -2.26 1.70
N TYR A 28 10.11 -2.81 0.65
CA TYR A 28 9.19 -3.93 0.78
C TYR A 28 9.89 -5.21 1.22
N GLN A 29 11.05 -5.52 0.66
CA GLN A 29 11.84 -6.68 1.04
C GLN A 29 12.23 -6.63 2.51
N LEU A 30 12.69 -5.46 2.97
CA LEU A 30 13.02 -5.25 4.38
C LEU A 30 11.79 -5.42 5.29
N LEU A 31 10.62 -4.92 4.88
CA LEU A 31 9.38 -5.12 5.61
C LEU A 31 8.98 -6.60 5.66
N HIS A 32 9.04 -7.29 4.52
CA HIS A 32 8.69 -8.70 4.41
C HIS A 32 9.58 -9.56 5.32
N GLU A 33 10.90 -9.37 5.27
CA GLU A 33 11.85 -10.09 6.11
C GLU A 33 11.58 -9.83 7.60
N CYS A 34 11.33 -8.57 7.98
CA CYS A 34 11.01 -8.20 9.35
C CYS A 34 9.71 -8.85 9.85
N VAL A 35 8.67 -8.89 9.02
CA VAL A 35 7.39 -9.54 9.38
C VAL A 35 7.56 -11.07 9.44
N ALA A 36 8.26 -11.67 8.48
CA ALA A 36 8.45 -13.12 8.39
C ALA A 36 9.29 -13.68 9.55
N SER A 37 10.33 -12.97 9.95
CA SER A 37 11.20 -13.35 11.07
C SER A 37 10.67 -12.90 12.44
N ASN A 38 9.57 -12.13 12.48
CA ASN A 38 9.14 -11.39 13.65
C ASN A 38 10.28 -10.54 14.25
N GLY A 39 11.11 -9.95 13.38
CA GLY A 39 12.35 -9.24 13.69
C GLY A 39 12.19 -7.79 14.14
N TRP A 40 11.00 -7.40 14.59
CA TRP A 40 10.74 -6.06 15.09
C TRP A 40 11.55 -5.78 16.37
N ALA A 41 12.15 -4.60 16.45
CA ALA A 41 12.78 -4.11 17.65
C ALA A 41 11.76 -3.82 18.76
N ASP A 42 12.25 -3.65 19.98
CA ASP A 42 11.40 -3.29 21.13
C ASP A 42 10.82 -1.88 21.02
N ARG A 43 11.52 -0.99 20.29
CA ARG A 43 11.16 0.42 20.17
C ARG A 43 11.24 0.91 18.73
N LYS A 44 10.27 1.76 18.35
CA LYS A 44 10.16 2.35 17.02
C LYS A 44 11.42 3.11 16.58
N ASP A 45 12.09 3.81 17.50
CA ASP A 45 13.28 4.61 17.19
C ASP A 45 14.51 3.77 16.82
N LEU A 46 14.49 2.47 17.13
CA LEU A 46 15.53 1.52 16.73
C LEU A 46 15.29 0.92 15.34
N GLU A 47 14.10 1.10 14.79
CA GLU A 47 13.77 0.61 13.46
C GLU A 47 14.36 1.50 12.36
N PRO A 48 14.75 0.90 11.22
CA PRO A 48 14.99 1.64 9.99
C PRO A 48 13.82 2.58 9.68
N GLY A 49 14.13 3.77 9.16
CA GLY A 49 13.12 4.79 8.86
C GLY A 49 11.96 4.30 7.98
N THR A 50 12.23 3.31 7.12
CA THR A 50 11.28 2.64 6.24
C THR A 50 10.29 1.73 6.98
N LEU A 51 10.70 1.10 8.10
CA LEU A 51 9.87 0.23 8.92
C LEU A 51 9.09 0.98 10.00
N GLN A 52 9.58 2.15 10.43
CA GLN A 52 8.94 2.97 11.45
C GLN A 52 7.44 3.26 11.24
N PRO A 53 6.95 3.54 10.01
CA PRO A 53 5.52 3.74 9.76
C PRO A 53 4.67 2.50 10.06
N TYR A 54 5.25 1.31 9.91
CA TYR A 54 4.60 0.02 10.13
C TYR A 54 4.71 -0.47 11.59
N PHE A 55 5.60 0.12 12.40
CA PHE A 55 5.86 -0.36 13.76
C PHE A 55 4.60 -0.44 14.64
N ARG A 56 3.71 0.56 14.57
CA ARG A 56 2.48 0.58 15.39
C ARG A 56 1.49 -0.53 15.02
N MET A 57 1.52 -0.99 13.77
CA MET A 57 0.60 -1.99 13.25
C MET A 57 1.23 -3.36 13.07
N ARG A 58 2.49 -3.56 13.48
CA ARG A 58 3.25 -4.81 13.29
C ARG A 58 2.51 -6.09 13.69
N ARG A 59 1.67 -6.03 14.73
CA ARG A 59 0.85 -7.17 15.20
C ARG A 59 -0.28 -7.57 14.26
N HIS A 60 -0.62 -6.68 13.34
CA HIS A 60 -1.63 -6.86 12.30
C HIS A 60 -1.00 -7.21 10.95
N LEU A 61 0.33 -7.33 10.88
CA LEU A 61 1.05 -7.72 9.68
C LEU A 61 1.39 -9.20 9.72
N SER A 62 1.18 -9.88 8.60
CA SER A 62 1.57 -11.27 8.39
C SER A 62 2.07 -11.48 6.97
N CYS A 63 2.85 -12.54 6.74
CA CYS A 63 3.28 -12.92 5.40
C CYS A 63 2.44 -14.08 4.86
N GLN A 64 2.09 -14.01 3.59
CA GLN A 64 1.53 -15.10 2.81
C GLN A 64 2.38 -15.31 1.56
N GLY A 65 3.37 -16.21 1.67
CA GLY A 65 4.44 -16.30 0.67
C GLY A 65 5.25 -15.00 0.62
N ASP A 66 5.41 -14.43 -0.56
CA ASP A 66 6.19 -13.20 -0.81
C ASP A 66 5.40 -11.91 -0.55
N LEU A 67 4.18 -12.02 -0.03
CA LEU A 67 3.25 -10.90 0.14
C LEU A 67 3.02 -10.62 1.63
N VAL A 68 3.03 -9.33 1.98
CA VAL A 68 2.65 -8.87 3.31
C VAL A 68 1.17 -8.52 3.30
N ILE A 69 0.43 -9.06 4.29
CA ILE A 69 -0.99 -8.84 4.51
C ILE A 69 -1.17 -8.00 5.77
N TYR A 70 -2.01 -6.98 5.68
CA TYR A 70 -2.48 -6.20 6.81
C TYR A 70 -3.91 -6.63 7.19
N THR A 71 -4.10 -7.11 8.42
CA THR A 71 -5.38 -7.59 8.93
C THR A 71 -5.74 -6.89 10.24
N CYS A 72 -6.87 -6.17 10.27
CA CYS A 72 -7.39 -5.53 11.48
C CYS A 72 -8.88 -5.85 11.65
N ASP A 73 -9.37 -5.86 12.87
CA ASP A 73 -10.72 -6.37 13.21
C ASP A 73 -11.86 -5.62 12.51
N GLU A 74 -11.64 -4.36 12.14
CA GLU A 74 -12.65 -3.47 11.55
C GLU A 74 -12.60 -3.45 10.01
N ARG A 75 -11.69 -4.18 9.35
CA ARG A 75 -11.50 -4.14 7.89
C ARG A 75 -11.20 -5.52 7.30
N ALA A 76 -11.47 -5.66 6.00
CA ALA A 76 -11.03 -6.84 5.27
C ALA A 76 -9.49 -6.91 5.22
N PRO A 77 -8.89 -8.12 5.17
CA PRO A 77 -7.47 -8.28 4.94
C PRO A 77 -7.05 -7.57 3.65
N CYS A 78 -5.99 -6.76 3.74
CA CYS A 78 -5.48 -5.97 2.63
C CYS A 78 -4.05 -6.38 2.29
N LEU A 79 -3.72 -6.38 1.01
CA LEU A 79 -2.33 -6.53 0.57
C LEU A 79 -1.57 -5.23 0.83
N VAL A 80 -0.38 -5.33 1.41
CA VAL A 80 0.55 -4.20 1.45
C VAL A 80 1.17 -4.06 0.06
N PHE A 81 1.12 -2.85 -0.52
CA PHE A 81 1.60 -2.60 -1.88
C PHE A 81 2.98 -1.91 -1.89
N PRO A 82 3.89 -2.34 -2.80
CA PRO A 82 5.19 -1.68 -3.01
C PRO A 82 4.99 -0.27 -3.54
N ALA A 83 5.97 0.60 -3.32
CA ALA A 83 5.90 2.02 -3.64
C ALA A 83 5.62 2.28 -5.12
N SER A 84 6.18 1.46 -6.02
CA SER A 84 6.02 1.56 -7.48
C SER A 84 4.57 1.45 -7.95
N LEU A 85 3.74 0.66 -7.25
CA LEU A 85 2.35 0.39 -7.64
C LEU A 85 1.34 1.38 -7.02
N ARG A 86 1.73 2.15 -6.00
CA ARG A 86 0.82 3.07 -5.28
C ARG A 86 0.20 4.10 -6.21
N ARG A 87 0.99 4.65 -7.15
CA ARG A 87 0.53 5.63 -8.17
C ARG A 87 -0.61 5.06 -9.01
N THR A 88 -0.42 3.87 -9.57
CA THR A 88 -1.42 3.20 -10.41
C THR A 88 -2.70 2.87 -9.63
N VAL A 89 -2.56 2.40 -8.39
CA VAL A 89 -3.70 2.16 -7.51
C VAL A 89 -4.48 3.45 -7.22
N LEU A 90 -3.80 4.55 -6.89
CA LEU A 90 -4.46 5.85 -6.67
C LEU A 90 -5.20 6.36 -7.91
N ASN A 91 -4.62 6.17 -9.09
CA ASN A 91 -5.26 6.53 -10.37
C ASN A 91 -6.53 5.68 -10.61
N ASN A 92 -6.47 4.38 -10.35
CA ASN A 92 -7.62 3.48 -10.46
C ASN A 92 -8.72 3.80 -9.45
N LEU A 93 -8.36 4.18 -8.21
CA LEU A 93 -9.32 4.66 -7.23
C LEU A 93 -9.98 5.97 -7.70
N HIS A 94 -9.24 6.86 -8.36
CA HIS A 94 -9.77 8.13 -8.83
C HIS A 94 -10.68 7.99 -10.07
N ALA A 95 -10.60 6.88 -10.80
CA ALA A 95 -11.38 6.65 -12.01
C ALA A 95 -12.90 6.82 -11.76
N GLY A 96 -13.54 7.64 -12.59
CA GLY A 96 -14.99 7.92 -12.53
C GLY A 96 -15.42 9.02 -11.57
N HIS A 97 -14.54 9.96 -11.18
CA HIS A 97 -14.86 11.13 -10.33
C HIS A 97 -15.60 10.78 -9.04
N GLN A 98 -15.20 9.68 -8.40
CA GLN A 98 -15.90 9.18 -7.23
C GLN A 98 -15.63 10.06 -6.00
N SER A 99 -16.57 10.05 -5.05
CA SER A 99 -16.36 10.73 -3.76
C SER A 99 -15.15 10.14 -3.02
N ARG A 100 -14.49 10.96 -2.20
CA ARG A 100 -13.40 10.54 -1.31
C ARG A 100 -13.75 9.28 -0.54
N ASP A 101 -14.93 9.25 0.08
CA ASP A 101 -15.34 8.14 0.93
C ASP A 101 -15.53 6.85 0.10
N SER A 102 -15.91 6.95 -1.17
CA SER A 102 -15.94 5.79 -2.10
C SER A 102 -14.53 5.30 -2.44
N MET A 103 -13.59 6.20 -2.69
CA MET A 103 -12.18 5.84 -2.93
C MET A 103 -11.58 5.14 -1.71
N LEU A 104 -11.77 5.71 -0.52
CA LEU A 104 -11.29 5.11 0.74
C LEU A 104 -11.93 3.75 0.99
N ARG A 105 -13.25 3.62 0.80
CA ARG A 105 -13.94 2.34 0.98
C ARG A 105 -13.36 1.26 0.07
N ARG A 106 -13.11 1.56 -1.21
CA ARG A 106 -12.52 0.60 -2.16
C ARG A 106 -11.07 0.26 -1.80
N ALA A 107 -10.27 1.25 -1.42
CA ALA A 107 -8.89 1.02 -1.00
C ALA A 107 -8.83 0.03 0.18
N ARG A 108 -9.65 0.29 1.21
CA ARG A 108 -9.71 -0.49 2.46
C ARG A 108 -10.24 -1.93 2.30
N GLN A 109 -10.66 -2.32 1.10
CA GLN A 109 -11.11 -3.68 0.80
C GLN A 109 -10.01 -4.54 0.19
N SER A 110 -8.89 -3.97 -0.27
CA SER A 110 -7.90 -4.71 -1.04
C SER A 110 -6.45 -4.27 -0.84
N VAL A 111 -6.19 -3.01 -0.53
CA VAL A 111 -4.84 -2.43 -0.54
C VAL A 111 -4.52 -1.65 0.73
N TYR A 112 -3.24 -1.68 1.10
CA TYR A 112 -2.73 -0.94 2.25
C TYR A 112 -1.32 -0.39 2.00
N TRP A 113 -1.08 0.83 2.48
CA TRP A 113 0.24 1.35 2.82
C TRP A 113 0.09 2.48 3.84
N PRO A 114 1.12 2.79 4.63
CA PRO A 114 1.11 3.92 5.54
C PRO A 114 0.88 5.22 4.76
N GLY A 115 -0.17 5.97 5.13
CA GLY A 115 -0.49 7.24 4.48
C GLY A 115 -1.50 7.17 3.32
N ILE A 116 -1.98 5.99 2.93
CA ILE A 116 -2.95 5.83 1.82
C ILE A 116 -4.17 6.76 1.94
N ASP A 117 -4.73 6.93 3.13
CA ASP A 117 -5.90 7.78 3.35
C ASP A 117 -5.62 9.26 3.00
N ALA A 118 -4.40 9.74 3.32
CA ALA A 118 -3.96 11.09 3.02
C ALA A 118 -3.66 11.28 1.52
N GLU A 119 -3.05 10.29 0.88
CA GLU A 119 -2.77 10.32 -0.56
C GLU A 119 -4.05 10.28 -1.40
N VAL A 120 -5.07 9.50 -0.98
CA VAL A 120 -6.41 9.51 -1.59
C VAL A 120 -7.05 10.89 -1.50
N GLU A 121 -6.99 11.54 -0.32
CA GLU A 121 -7.52 12.89 -0.14
C GLU A 121 -6.78 13.91 -1.02
N GLN A 122 -5.45 13.83 -1.09
CA GLN A 122 -4.66 14.70 -1.94
C GLN A 122 -4.99 14.51 -3.42
N LYS A 123 -5.12 13.26 -3.89
CA LYS A 123 -5.48 12.96 -5.28
C LYS A 123 -6.82 13.56 -5.66
N ARG A 124 -7.82 13.47 -4.77
CA ARG A 124 -9.17 14.04 -4.97
C ARG A 124 -9.18 15.58 -4.99
N ARG A 125 -8.25 16.25 -4.29
CA ARG A 125 -8.12 17.72 -4.31
C ARG A 125 -7.46 18.26 -5.57
N GLN A 126 -6.72 17.41 -6.29
CA GLN A 126 -5.98 17.79 -7.50
C GLN A 126 -6.83 17.67 -8.78
N CYS A 127 -8.14 17.41 -8.64
CA CYS A 127 -9.13 17.41 -9.71
C CYS A 127 -10.19 18.47 -9.42
#